data_AF-A0A2A2HYX9-F1
#
_entry.id   AF-A0A2A2HYX9-F1
#
_cell.length_a   1.000
_cell.length_b   1.000
_cell.length_c   1.000
_cell.angle_alpha   90.00
_cell.angle_beta   90.00
_cell.angle_gamma   90.00
#
_symmetry.space_group_name_H-M   'P 1'
#
loop_
_entity.id
_entity.type
_entity.pdbx_description
1 polymer ?
#
loop_
_entity_poly.entity_id
_entity_poly.type
_entity_poly.pdbx_seq_one_letter_code
_entity_poly.pdbx_strand_id
1 'polypeptide(L)'
;MGINLYYVPSASMSPTLLPGDLILIDTRAYAERQPQAGEVVVFSVPGQPGRFQVKRIHVPSDEGEFIMRGDNVSASLDSRYYGEIPFENLHGKALRFIRYRPHHALFRRILFGHIQTDRSL
;
A
#
# COMPACT_ATOMS: atom_id res chain seq x y z
N MET A 1 -2.18 -10.60 -16.59
CA MET A 1 -0.85 -10.13 -16.13
C MET A 1 -0.55 -8.78 -16.75
N GLY A 2 0.12 -7.88 -16.05
CA GLY A 2 0.42 -6.54 -16.56
C GLY A 2 0.53 -5.53 -15.43
N ILE A 3 -0.02 -4.34 -15.66
CA ILE A 3 -0.04 -3.24 -14.70
C ILE A 3 -1.39 -3.15 -14.02
N ASN A 4 -1.41 -3.17 -12.68
CA ASN A 4 -2.62 -3.08 -11.87
C ASN A 4 -2.54 -1.89 -10.91
N LEU A 5 -3.70 -1.38 -10.48
CA LEU A 5 -3.82 -0.29 -9.53
C LEU A 5 -4.48 -0.79 -8.23
N TYR A 6 -3.87 -0.51 -7.09
CA TYR A 6 -4.39 -0.91 -5.77
C TYR A 6 -4.59 0.31 -4.88
N TYR A 7 -5.70 0.32 -4.16
CA TYR A 7 -5.98 1.27 -3.10
C TYR A 7 -5.28 0.86 -1.80
N VAL A 8 -4.72 1.84 -1.07
CA VAL A 8 -4.08 1.62 0.22
C VAL A 8 -5.06 2.00 1.33
N PRO A 9 -5.65 1.01 2.05
CA PRO A 9 -6.66 1.29 3.06
C PRO A 9 -6.10 1.55 4.47
N SER A 10 -4.80 1.31 4.71
CA SER A 10 -4.23 1.28 6.06
C SER A 10 -2.94 2.08 6.18
N ALA A 11 -2.59 2.45 7.42
CA ALA A 11 -1.41 3.25 7.73
C ALA A 11 -0.12 2.41 7.92
N SER A 12 -0.17 1.11 7.58
CA SER A 12 0.93 0.18 7.88
C SER A 12 2.22 0.44 7.09
N MET A 13 2.12 1.20 5.99
CA MET A 13 3.23 1.64 5.15
C MET A 13 3.53 3.13 5.30
N SER A 14 3.00 3.79 6.33
CA SER A 14 3.35 5.18 6.63
C SER A 14 4.83 5.28 7.05
N PRO A 15 5.59 6.29 6.60
CA PRO A 15 5.15 7.47 5.82
C PRO A 15 5.18 7.28 4.29
N THR A 16 5.71 6.16 3.79
CA THR A 16 5.85 5.89 2.35
C THR A 16 4.50 5.89 1.63
N LEU A 17 3.49 5.24 2.21
CA LEU A 17 2.10 5.24 1.74
C LEU A 17 1.17 5.64 2.88
N LEU A 18 0.26 6.55 2.59
CA LEU A 18 -0.81 6.93 3.51
C LEU A 18 -2.12 6.24 3.12
N PRO A 19 -3.04 6.02 4.07
CA PRO A 19 -4.42 5.66 3.74
C PRO A 19 -4.99 6.64 2.71
N GLY A 20 -5.58 6.10 1.64
CA GLY A 20 -6.08 6.91 0.52
C GLY A 20 -5.16 6.93 -0.70
N ASP A 21 -3.90 6.53 -0.56
CA ASP A 21 -2.97 6.44 -1.69
C ASP A 21 -3.36 5.32 -2.66
N LEU A 22 -2.94 5.46 -3.91
CA LEU A 22 -2.98 4.41 -4.91
C LEU A 22 -1.55 3.94 -5.20
N ILE A 23 -1.38 2.64 -5.43
CA ILE A 23 -0.12 2.06 -5.90
C ILE A 23 -0.31 1.42 -7.27
N LEU A 24 0.59 1.75 -8.18
CA LEU A 24 0.69 1.10 -9.48
C LEU A 24 1.67 -0.07 -9.34
N ILE A 25 1.23 -1.28 -9.70
CA ILE A 25 2.04 -2.49 -9.56
C ILE A 25 2.29 -3.16 -10.91
N ASP A 26 3.43 -3.81 -11.05
CA ASP A 26 3.74 -4.72 -12.16
C ASP A 26 3.70 -6.17 -11.67
N THR A 27 2.73 -6.94 -12.17
CA THR A 27 2.57 -8.36 -11.82
C THR A 27 3.55 -9.27 -12.57
N ARG A 28 4.38 -8.73 -13.47
CA ARG A 28 5.39 -9.48 -14.24
C ARG A 28 6.80 -9.24 -13.72
N ALA A 29 6.98 -8.38 -12.72
CA ALA A 29 8.29 -7.93 -12.24
C ALA A 29 9.23 -9.07 -11.82
N TYR A 30 8.68 -10.23 -11.47
CA TYR A 30 9.43 -11.40 -10.98
C TYR A 30 9.38 -12.60 -11.95
N ALA A 31 8.99 -12.38 -13.20
CA ALA A 31 9.05 -13.43 -14.23
C ALA A 31 10.50 -13.74 -14.67
N GLU A 32 11.37 -12.74 -14.64
CA GLU A 32 12.75 -12.83 -15.16
C GLU A 32 13.83 -12.55 -14.11
N ARG A 33 13.43 -12.10 -12.90
CA ARG A 33 14.37 -11.78 -11.82
C ARG A 33 13.78 -12.06 -10.45
N GLN A 34 14.66 -12.25 -9.48
CA GLN A 34 14.25 -12.42 -8.09
C GLN A 34 13.84 -11.08 -7.44
N PRO A 35 12.93 -11.11 -6.45
CA PRO A 35 12.62 -9.96 -5.59
C PRO A 35 13.84 -9.55 -4.74
N GLN A 36 13.95 -8.26 -4.46
CA GLN A 36 15.09 -7.69 -3.74
C GLN A 36 14.66 -7.02 -2.44
N ALA A 37 15.57 -6.99 -1.47
CA ALA A 37 15.38 -6.21 -0.25
C ALA A 37 15.06 -4.74 -0.57
N GLY A 38 14.15 -4.14 0.20
CA GLY A 38 13.71 -2.77 0.05
C GLY A 38 12.57 -2.56 -0.95
N GLU A 39 12.23 -3.54 -1.79
CA GLU A 39 11.12 -3.42 -2.74
C GLU A 39 9.77 -3.42 -2.01
N VAL A 40 8.85 -2.56 -2.44
CA VAL A 40 7.45 -2.56 -1.97
C VAL A 40 6.64 -3.47 -2.88
N VAL A 41 5.92 -4.41 -2.28
CA VAL A 41 5.22 -5.47 -2.99
C VAL A 41 3.79 -5.65 -2.50
N VAL A 42 2.96 -6.19 -3.38
CA VAL A 42 1.65 -6.73 -3.01
C VAL A 42 1.78 -8.24 -2.90
N PHE A 43 1.26 -8.82 -1.83
CA PHE A 43 1.21 -10.27 -1.63
C PHE A 43 -0.10 -10.70 -0.98
N SER A 44 -0.50 -11.95 -1.19
CA SER A 44 -1.61 -12.58 -0.48
C SER A 44 -1.15 -13.15 0.86
N VAL A 45 -1.94 -13.00 1.92
CA VAL A 45 -1.58 -13.58 3.22
C VAL A 45 -1.69 -15.11 3.15
N PRO A 46 -0.64 -15.88 3.54
CA PRO A 46 -0.69 -17.34 3.56
C PRO A 46 -1.89 -17.87 4.36
N GLY A 47 -2.58 -18.86 3.82
CA GLY A 47 -3.80 -19.42 4.42
C GLY A 47 -5.03 -18.49 4.40
N GLN A 48 -4.95 -17.29 3.81
CA GLN A 48 -6.06 -16.35 3.69
C GLN A 48 -6.22 -15.83 2.24
N PRO A 49 -6.75 -16.68 1.32
CA PRO A 49 -6.94 -16.30 -0.08
C PRO A 49 -7.75 -15.01 -0.24
N GLY A 50 -7.33 -14.15 -1.17
CA GLY A 50 -8.00 -12.87 -1.44
C GLY A 50 -7.65 -11.74 -0.47
N ARG A 51 -6.98 -12.02 0.66
CA ARG A 51 -6.48 -10.98 1.57
C ARG A 51 -5.11 -10.48 1.11
N PHE A 52 -5.11 -9.37 0.38
CA PHE A 52 -3.88 -8.72 -0.09
C PHE A 52 -3.33 -7.70 0.91
N GLN A 53 -2.00 -7.61 0.99
CA GLN A 53 -1.30 -6.59 1.75
C GLN A 53 -0.17 -5.96 0.96
N VAL A 54 0.14 -4.72 1.33
CA VAL A 54 1.29 -3.97 0.80
C VAL A 54 2.35 -3.89 1.90
N LYS A 55 3.55 -4.40 1.64
CA LYS A 55 4.69 -4.36 2.56
C LYS A 55 5.99 -4.17 1.81
N ARG A 56 7.07 -3.90 2.56
CA ARG A 56 8.43 -3.87 2.05
C ARG A 56 9.14 -5.19 2.34
N ILE A 57 9.90 -5.69 1.37
CA ILE A 57 10.79 -6.83 1.56
C ILE A 57 11.94 -6.37 2.47
N HIS A 58 12.13 -7.00 3.63
CA HIS A 58 13.22 -6.67 4.54
C HIS A 58 14.49 -7.47 4.21
N VAL A 59 14.35 -8.79 4.11
CA VAL A 59 15.42 -9.73 3.73
C VAL A 59 14.78 -10.77 2.82
N PRO A 60 15.29 -10.97 1.58
CA PRO A 60 14.99 -12.17 0.81
C PRO A 60 15.68 -13.35 1.51
N SER A 61 14.95 -14.43 1.82
CA SER A 61 15.56 -15.65 2.34
C SER A 61 16.17 -16.45 1.18
N ASP A 62 17.27 -17.14 1.46
CA ASP A 62 17.95 -18.02 0.50
C ASP A 62 17.07 -19.22 0.07
N GLU A 63 15.95 -19.45 0.77
CA GLU A 63 14.99 -20.53 0.51
C GLU A 63 13.75 -20.07 -0.30
N GLY A 64 13.74 -18.83 -0.79
CA GLY A 64 12.64 -18.31 -1.62
C GLY A 64 11.42 -17.83 -0.83
N GLU A 65 11.56 -17.71 0.49
CA GLU A 65 10.59 -17.04 1.36
C GLU A 65 11.04 -15.62 1.69
N PHE A 66 10.11 -14.77 2.11
CA PHE A 66 10.35 -13.35 2.29
C PHE A 66 9.85 -12.85 3.63
N ILE A 67 10.71 -12.12 4.34
CA ILE A 67 10.29 -11.34 5.50
C ILE A 67 9.73 -10.02 5.01
N MET A 68 8.41 -9.86 5.17
CA MET A 68 7.69 -8.64 4.85
C MET A 68 7.57 -7.75 6.09
N ARG A 69 7.83 -6.45 5.94
CA ARG A 69 7.65 -5.46 7.01
C ARG A 69 6.88 -4.24 6.53
N GLY A 70 6.01 -3.74 7.39
CA GLY A 70 5.41 -2.42 7.19
C GLY A 70 6.36 -1.34 7.65
N ASP A 71 6.41 -0.23 6.91
CA ASP A 71 7.22 0.93 7.30
C ASP A 71 6.73 1.55 8.62
N ASN A 72 5.44 1.37 8.95
CA ASN A 72 4.87 1.74 10.24
C ASN A 72 4.73 0.52 11.15
N VAL A 73 5.76 0.28 11.95
CA VAL A 73 5.89 -0.86 12.87
C VAL A 73 4.69 -1.02 13.81
N SER A 74 4.13 0.08 14.33
CA SER A 74 3.02 0.06 15.30
C SER A 74 1.65 -0.21 14.69
N ALA A 75 1.49 0.02 13.39
CA ALA A 75 0.24 -0.19 12.65
C ALA A 75 0.31 -1.36 11.66
N SER A 76 1.36 -2.18 11.73
CA SER A 76 1.63 -3.24 10.76
C SER A 76 1.44 -4.62 11.36
N LEU A 77 0.45 -5.35 10.82
CA LEU A 77 0.45 -6.81 10.82
C LEU A 77 1.28 -7.27 9.62
N ASP A 78 2.41 -7.92 9.90
CA ASP A 78 3.41 -8.34 8.90
C ASP A 78 4.08 -9.65 9.32
N SER A 79 5.26 -9.97 8.80
CA SER A 79 5.93 -11.25 9.06
C SER A 79 6.23 -11.52 10.55
N ARG A 80 6.17 -10.52 11.43
CA ARG A 80 6.18 -10.77 12.90
C ARG A 80 5.00 -11.58 13.40
N TYR A 81 3.89 -11.53 12.68
CA TYR A 81 2.64 -12.20 13.03
C TYR A 81 2.36 -13.38 12.11
N TYR A 82 2.61 -13.23 10.80
CA TYR A 82 2.32 -14.27 9.82
C TYR A 82 3.46 -15.28 9.60
N GLY A 83 4.68 -14.94 10.03
CA GLY A 83 5.88 -15.67 9.62
C GLY A 83 6.37 -15.23 8.24
N GLU A 84 7.20 -16.06 7.64
CA GLU A 84 7.75 -15.84 6.30
C GLU A 84 6.67 -16.00 5.23
N ILE A 85 6.84 -15.28 4.12
CA ILE A 85 5.89 -15.26 3.02
C ILE A 85 6.50 -16.00 1.83
N PRO A 86 5.89 -17.12 1.38
CA PRO A 86 6.37 -17.86 0.21
C PRO A 86 6.34 -17.02 -1.07
N PHE A 87 7.24 -17.33 -2.02
CA PHE A 87 7.27 -16.67 -3.33
C PHE A 87 5.93 -16.72 -4.08
N GLU A 88 5.20 -17.83 -3.99
CA GLU A 88 3.89 -18.01 -4.64
C GLU A 88 2.81 -17.01 -4.18
N ASN A 89 2.99 -16.41 -3.01
CA ASN A 89 2.09 -15.37 -2.50
C ASN A 89 2.39 -13.98 -3.09
N LEU A 90 3.56 -13.78 -3.71
CA LEU A 90 3.92 -12.50 -4.31
C LEU A 90 3.09 -12.23 -5.57
N HIS A 91 2.38 -11.11 -5.55
CA HIS A 91 1.53 -10.69 -6.67
C HIS A 91 2.23 -9.73 -7.63
N GLY A 92 3.13 -8.89 -7.12
CA GLY A 92 3.87 -7.94 -7.96
C GLY A 92 4.60 -6.85 -7.19
N LYS A 93 5.43 -6.12 -7.93
CA LYS A 93 6.22 -4.99 -7.42
C LYS A 93 5.48 -3.68 -7.63
N ALA A 94 5.51 -2.80 -6.63
CA ALA A 94 5.08 -1.44 -6.81
C ALA A 94 6.07 -0.66 -7.70
N LEU A 95 5.55 -0.09 -8.79
CA LEU A 95 6.29 0.80 -9.70
C LEU A 95 6.20 2.26 -9.26
N ARG A 96 5.03 2.67 -8.77
CA ARG A 96 4.77 4.08 -8.44
C ARG A 96 3.75 4.22 -7.31
N PHE A 97 3.99 5.20 -6.45
CA PHE A 97 3.04 5.64 -5.41
C PHE A 97 2.35 6.93 -5.87
N ILE A 98 1.03 6.95 -5.78
CA ILE A 98 0.19 8.06 -6.21
C ILE A 98 -0.50 8.60 -4.95
N ARG A 99 0.01 9.74 -4.46
CA ARG A 99 -0.54 10.41 -3.28
C ARG A 99 -1.83 11.12 -3.65
N TYR A 100 -2.96 10.68 -3.08
CA TYR A 100 -4.20 11.43 -3.22
C TYR A 100 -4.16 12.64 -2.27
N ARG A 101 -4.18 13.85 -2.82
CA ARG A 101 -4.36 15.09 -2.06
C ARG A 101 -5.69 15.71 -2.48
N PRO A 102 -6.78 15.54 -1.70
CA PRO A 102 -7.98 16.31 -1.96
C PRO A 102 -7.62 17.79 -1.78
N HIS A 103 -7.78 18.58 -2.83
CA HIS A 103 -7.44 20.00 -2.82
C HIS A 103 -8.37 20.71 -1.82
N HIS A 104 -7.87 20.99 -0.62
CA HIS A 104 -8.61 21.55 0.53
C HIS A 104 -9.48 22.77 0.18
N ALA A 105 -9.10 23.52 -0.87
CA ALA A 105 -9.82 24.70 -1.35
C ALA A 105 -11.22 24.40 -1.93
N LEU A 106 -11.44 23.22 -2.54
CA LEU A 106 -12.74 22.85 -3.11
C LEU A 106 -13.74 22.38 -2.04
N PHE A 107 -13.25 21.79 -0.95
CA PHE A 107 -14.09 21.25 0.13
C PHE A 107 -14.73 22.33 1.01
N ARG A 108 -14.04 23.47 1.23
CA ARG A 108 -14.60 24.58 2.03
C ARG A 108 -15.76 25.30 1.33
N ARG A 109 -15.73 25.39 -0.02
CA ARG A 109 -16.76 26.13 -0.77
C ARG A 109 -18.12 25.41 -0.77
N ILE A 110 -18.12 24.08 -0.76
CA ILE A 110 -19.35 23.26 -0.83
C ILE A 110 -20.02 23.15 0.55
N LEU A 111 -19.26 23.02 1.64
CA LEU A 111 -19.81 22.85 2.98
C LEU A 111 -20.09 24.15 3.74
N PHE A 112 -19.35 25.23 3.46
CA PHE A 112 -19.47 26.51 4.19
C PHE A 112 -19.97 27.67 3.32
N GLY A 113 -20.41 27.40 2.08
CA GLY A 113 -20.82 28.43 1.12
C GLY A 113 -22.20 29.08 1.38
N HIS A 114 -22.90 28.77 2.47
CA HIS A 114 -24.28 29.22 2.73
C HIS A 114 -24.54 29.77 4.15
N ILE A 115 -23.53 30.36 4.80
CA ILE A 115 -23.77 31.14 6.02
C ILE A 115 -23.10 32.50 5.89
N GLN A 116 -23.75 33.42 5.17
CA GLN A 116 -23.67 34.88 5.41
C GLN A 116 -24.61 35.66 4.48
N THR A 117 -25.87 35.75 4.91
CA THR A 117 -26.79 36.89 4.72
C THR A 117 -27.96 36.55 5.63
N ASP A 118 -28.05 37.10 6.83
CA ASP A 118 -28.69 38.40 6.99
C ASP A 118 -28.28 39.05 8.32
N ARG A 119 -27.68 40.23 8.24
CA ARG A 119 -27.66 41.25 9.29
C ARG A 119 -27.84 42.59 8.59
N SER A 120 -29.08 42.93 8.24
CA SER A 120 -29.48 44.33 8.15
C SER A 120 -30.14 44.78 9.45
N LEU A 121 -29.72 45.97 9.85
CA LEU A 121 -30.16 46.79 10.99
C LEU A 121 -31.66 47.10 10.96
#